data_AF-A0A931L957-F1
#
_entry.id   AF-A0A931L957-F1
#
_cell.length_a   1.000
_cell.length_b   1.000
_cell.length_c   1.000
_cell.angle_alpha   90.00
_cell.angle_beta   90.00
_cell.angle_gamma   90.00
#
_symmetry.space_group_name_H-M   'P 1'
#
loop_
_entity.id
_entity.type
_entity.pdbx_description
1 polymer ?
#
loop_
_entity_poly.entity_id
_entity_poly.type
_entity_poly.pdbx_seq_one_letter_code
_entity_poly.pdbx_strand_id
1 'polypeptide(L)'
;MESAFRGPLPAGLKLIETMGWRPGEGVRWRDRHMARMAASAARLGLYFEGAAAARLLDALTGEGALRVRLTLGADGFDLTTAPLPPAKTQWHLALAEERLEPHDPWLGVKTTQRALYDSARAALPPGIDEVLFLNTDGLLCEGTITNVFLTMPDGAHLTPARRAGLLPGILRGVLLEQGWREADLTLADLRAARAVAVGNALRGLIPARLA
;
A
#
# COMPACT_ATOMS: atom_id res chain seq x y z
N MET A 1 -0.42 -13.23 -21.95
CA MET A 1 -1.15 -12.01 -21.49
C MET A 1 -0.21 -10.85 -21.73
N GLU A 2 -0.51 -9.98 -22.69
CA GLU A 2 0.33 -8.82 -22.99
C GLU A 2 0.40 -7.89 -21.77
N SER A 3 1.56 -7.26 -21.52
CA SER A 3 1.68 -6.30 -20.41
C SER A 3 0.78 -5.09 -20.67
N ALA A 4 0.00 -4.68 -19.67
CA ALA A 4 -0.83 -3.48 -19.73
C ALA A 4 0.00 -2.17 -19.86
N PHE A 5 1.30 -2.24 -19.60
CA PHE A 5 2.23 -1.14 -19.78
C PHE A 5 2.75 -1.15 -21.22
N ARG A 6 2.06 -0.44 -22.11
CA ARG A 6 2.47 -0.25 -23.51
C ARG A 6 3.28 1.05 -23.63
N GLY A 7 4.52 0.95 -24.11
CA GLY A 7 5.41 2.09 -24.32
C GLY A 7 6.57 2.19 -23.31
N PRO A 8 7.46 3.18 -23.47
CA PRO A 8 8.57 3.38 -22.56
C PRO A 8 8.08 3.73 -21.15
N LEU A 9 8.75 3.19 -20.14
CA LEU A 9 8.45 3.53 -18.75
C LEU A 9 8.74 5.02 -18.49
N PRO A 10 8.02 5.66 -17.55
CA PRO A 10 8.35 7.00 -17.10
C PRO A 10 9.83 7.12 -16.68
N ALA A 11 10.47 8.23 -17.05
CA ALA A 11 11.86 8.48 -16.68
C ALA A 11 12.03 8.45 -15.15
N GLY A 12 13.06 7.74 -14.67
CA GLY A 12 13.33 7.61 -13.24
C GLY A 12 12.32 6.76 -12.45
N LEU A 13 11.46 5.99 -13.13
CA LEU A 13 10.54 5.06 -12.47
C LEU A 13 11.32 4.05 -11.60
N LYS A 14 10.89 3.89 -10.35
CA LYS A 14 11.35 2.83 -9.46
C LYS A 14 10.16 2.06 -8.90
N LEU A 15 10.31 0.75 -8.73
CA LEU A 15 9.47 -0.04 -7.84
C LEU A 15 9.81 0.33 -6.39
N ILE A 16 8.83 0.21 -5.49
CA ILE A 16 9.00 0.51 -4.07
C ILE A 16 8.46 -0.65 -3.24
N GLU A 17 9.24 -1.09 -2.27
CA GLU A 17 8.76 -1.83 -1.12
C GLU A 17 9.03 -1.07 0.18
N THR A 18 8.07 -1.06 1.09
CA THR A 18 8.21 -0.42 2.41
C THR A 18 7.81 -1.41 3.47
N MET A 19 8.77 -1.73 4.35
CA MET A 19 8.73 -2.87 5.26
C MET A 19 9.02 -2.44 6.69
N GLY A 20 8.46 -3.16 7.65
CA GLY A 20 8.87 -3.05 9.05
C GLY A 20 9.98 -4.05 9.34
N TRP A 21 11.05 -3.61 9.99
CA TRP A 21 12.11 -4.46 10.50
C TRP A 21 12.22 -4.30 12.03
N ARG A 22 12.50 -5.38 12.75
CA ARG A 22 12.76 -5.35 14.20
C ARG A 22 14.02 -6.15 14.54
N PRO A 23 14.80 -5.72 15.55
CA PRO A 23 15.93 -6.51 16.05
C PRO A 23 15.45 -7.90 16.48
N GLY A 24 16.17 -8.94 16.06
CA GLY A 24 15.83 -10.34 16.37
C GLY A 24 14.68 -10.97 15.56
N GLU A 25 13.80 -10.18 14.94
CA GLU A 25 12.70 -10.69 14.09
C GLU A 25 12.99 -10.53 12.59
N GLY A 26 13.78 -9.53 12.20
CA GLY A 26 14.06 -9.22 10.81
C GLY A 26 12.91 -8.49 10.12
N VAL A 27 12.84 -8.63 8.79
CA VAL A 27 11.84 -7.97 7.94
C VAL A 27 10.50 -8.70 8.01
N ARG A 28 9.46 -8.03 8.49
CA ARG A 28 8.10 -8.57 8.50
C ARG A 28 7.62 -8.83 7.07
N TRP A 29 7.09 -10.04 6.83
CA TRP A 29 6.54 -10.47 5.53
C TRP A 29 7.52 -10.36 4.35
N ARG A 30 8.83 -10.53 4.61
CA ARG A 30 9.91 -10.46 3.62
C ARG A 30 9.54 -11.13 2.29
N ASP A 31 9.12 -12.39 2.33
CA ASP A 31 8.85 -13.17 1.11
C ASP A 31 7.72 -12.58 0.28
N ARG A 32 6.68 -12.03 0.93
CA ARG A 32 5.56 -11.35 0.23
C ARG A 32 6.01 -10.05 -0.42
N HIS A 33 6.91 -9.31 0.23
CA HIS A 33 7.52 -8.10 -0.33
C HIS A 33 8.36 -8.45 -1.57
N MET A 34 9.22 -9.46 -1.47
CA MET A 34 10.08 -9.89 -2.58
C MET A 34 9.26 -10.44 -3.75
N ALA A 35 8.25 -11.27 -3.47
CA ALA A 35 7.36 -11.82 -4.49
C ALA A 35 6.61 -10.70 -5.25
N ARG A 36 6.08 -9.69 -4.53
CA ARG A 36 5.39 -8.57 -5.18
C ARG A 36 6.34 -7.73 -6.02
N MET A 37 7.53 -7.43 -5.52
CA MET A 37 8.54 -6.66 -6.26
C MET A 37 9.00 -7.42 -7.51
N ALA A 38 9.28 -8.72 -7.40
CA ALA A 38 9.67 -9.56 -8.53
C ALA A 38 8.57 -9.64 -9.60
N ALA A 39 7.32 -9.86 -9.20
CA ALA A 39 6.19 -9.88 -10.13
C ALA A 39 5.98 -8.51 -10.82
N SER A 40 6.19 -7.41 -10.09
CA SER A 40 6.11 -6.06 -10.65
C SER A 40 7.27 -5.77 -11.60
N ALA A 41 8.48 -6.24 -11.28
CA ALA A 41 9.66 -6.09 -12.11
C ALA A 41 9.49 -6.82 -13.45
N ALA A 42 8.99 -8.07 -13.42
CA ALA A 42 8.67 -8.83 -14.62
C ALA A 42 7.63 -8.13 -15.50
N ARG A 43 6.59 -7.51 -14.92
CA ARG A 43 5.56 -6.76 -15.66
C ARG A 43 6.10 -5.50 -16.35
N LEU A 44 7.12 -4.87 -15.77
CA LEU A 44 7.73 -3.63 -16.25
C LEU A 44 9.02 -3.85 -17.04
N GLY A 45 9.51 -5.10 -17.17
CA GLY A 45 10.78 -5.37 -17.83
C GLY A 45 12.02 -4.91 -17.03
N LEU A 46 11.90 -4.78 -15.70
CA LEU A 46 13.03 -4.48 -14.82
C LEU A 46 13.74 -5.77 -14.40
N TYR A 47 15.08 -5.74 -14.37
CA TYR A 47 15.87 -6.86 -13.88
C TYR A 47 15.77 -6.96 -12.35
N PHE A 48 15.30 -8.10 -11.86
CA PHE A 48 15.20 -8.39 -10.43
C PHE A 48 16.17 -9.52 -10.05
N GLU A 49 17.18 -9.20 -9.25
CA GLU A 49 18.18 -10.15 -8.74
C GLU A 49 17.86 -10.47 -7.27
N GLY A 50 17.18 -11.60 -7.04
CA GLY A 50 16.66 -11.94 -5.72
C GLY A 50 17.73 -12.08 -4.64
N ALA A 51 18.93 -12.55 -4.97
CA ALA A 51 20.01 -12.69 -4.00
C ALA A 51 20.62 -11.33 -3.63
N ALA A 52 20.70 -10.35 -4.55
CA ALA A 52 21.05 -8.97 -4.21
C ALA A 52 20.05 -8.34 -3.24
N ALA A 53 18.76 -8.47 -3.52
CA ALA A 53 17.72 -7.97 -2.62
C ALA A 53 17.84 -8.63 -1.23
N ALA A 54 18.06 -9.94 -1.18
CA ALA A 54 18.27 -10.67 0.06
C ALA A 54 19.48 -10.14 0.84
N ARG A 55 20.66 -10.02 0.20
CA ARG A 55 21.88 -9.49 0.82
C ARG A 55 21.66 -8.11 1.45
N LEU A 56 20.94 -7.22 0.77
CA LEU A 56 20.62 -5.88 1.29
C LEU A 56 19.75 -5.94 2.55
N LEU A 57 18.76 -6.84 2.59
CA LEU A 57 17.88 -7.01 3.75
C LEU A 57 18.58 -7.74 4.91
N ASP A 58 19.47 -8.69 4.61
CA ASP A 58 20.24 -9.45 5.60
C ASP A 58 21.32 -8.58 6.29
N ALA A 59 21.78 -7.53 5.62
CA ALA A 59 22.71 -6.54 6.17
C ALA A 59 22.05 -5.52 7.13
N LEU A 60 20.72 -5.56 7.31
CA LEU A 60 20.01 -4.65 8.20
C LEU A 60 20.37 -4.91 9.67
N THR A 61 20.77 -3.85 10.36
CA THR A 61 21.03 -3.83 11.81
C THR A 61 20.40 -2.59 12.42
N GLY A 62 20.19 -2.61 13.74
CA GLY A 62 19.60 -1.50 14.48
C GLY A 62 19.21 -1.90 15.90
N GLU A 63 19.04 -0.90 16.77
CA GLU A 63 18.65 -1.09 18.17
C GLU A 63 17.13 -1.10 18.38
N GLY A 64 16.37 -0.61 17.40
CA GLY A 64 14.92 -0.48 17.47
C GLY A 64 14.23 -0.78 16.14
N ALA A 65 12.90 -0.67 16.14
CA ALA A 65 12.13 -0.92 14.94
C ALA A 65 12.44 0.10 13.84
N LEU A 66 12.64 -0.39 12.61
CA LEU A 66 12.96 0.42 11.44
C LEU A 66 11.84 0.37 10.40
N ARG A 67 11.59 1.52 9.79
CA ARG A 67 10.96 1.60 8.47
C ARG A 67 12.05 1.42 7.43
N VAL A 68 11.98 0.33 6.68
CA VAL A 68 12.90 0.02 5.58
C VAL A 68 12.20 0.34 4.26
N ARG A 69 12.84 1.09 3.38
CA ARG A 69 12.37 1.35 2.02
C ARG A 69 13.38 0.84 1.02
N LEU A 70 12.99 -0.20 0.29
CA LEU A 70 13.75 -0.77 -0.82
C LEU A 70 13.14 -0.28 -2.12
N THR A 71 13.98 0.19 -3.03
CA THR A 71 13.56 0.55 -4.39
C THR A 71 14.34 -0.21 -5.44
N LEU A 72 13.73 -0.43 -6.60
CA LEU A 72 14.36 -1.05 -7.77
C LEU A 72 14.10 -0.21 -9.01
N GLY A 73 15.15 0.34 -9.60
CA GLY A 73 15.13 1.05 -10.88
C GLY A 73 16.02 0.36 -11.92
N ALA A 74 16.22 1.01 -13.06
CA ALA A 74 17.15 0.54 -14.10
C ALA A 74 18.62 0.51 -13.63
N ASP A 75 18.95 1.31 -12.61
CA ASP A 75 20.22 1.41 -11.89
C ASP A 75 20.42 0.30 -10.84
N GLY A 76 19.41 -0.53 -10.59
CA GLY A 76 19.43 -1.59 -9.59
C GLY A 76 18.71 -1.20 -8.29
N PHE A 77 19.12 -1.84 -7.20
CA PHE A 77 18.48 -1.64 -5.89
C PHE A 77 19.07 -0.46 -5.11
N ASP A 78 18.21 0.24 -4.39
CA ASP A 78 18.59 1.21 -3.36
C ASP A 78 17.79 0.97 -2.09
N LEU A 79 18.44 1.04 -0.92
CA LEU A 79 17.84 0.76 0.38
C LEU A 79 18.09 1.93 1.33
N THR A 80 17.02 2.39 1.96
CA THR A 80 17.06 3.42 3.01
C THR A 80 16.32 2.95 4.25
N THR A 81 16.76 3.41 5.42
CA THR A 81 16.13 3.12 6.71
C THR A 81 15.83 4.41 7.47
N ALA A 82 14.81 4.35 8.33
CA ALA A 82 14.52 5.38 9.31
C ALA A 82 13.88 4.72 10.54
N PRO A 83 13.97 5.33 11.74
CA PRO A 83 13.22 4.86 12.90
C PRO A 83 11.73 4.74 12.58
N LEU A 84 11.10 3.63 13.00
CA LEU A 84 9.66 3.46 12.86
C LEU A 84 8.95 4.34 13.90
N PRO A 85 8.12 5.32 13.49
CA PRO A 85 7.40 6.14 14.45
C PRO A 85 6.43 5.30 15.29
N PRO A 86 6.20 5.68 16.56
CA PRO A 86 5.24 4.98 17.42
C PRO A 86 3.86 4.92 16.76
N ALA A 87 3.13 3.83 17.03
CA ALA A 87 1.79 3.66 16.51
C ALA A 87 0.83 4.65 17.19
N LYS A 88 -0.05 5.26 16.41
CA LYS A 88 -1.22 5.96 16.93
C LYS A 88 -2.33 4.94 17.20
N THR A 89 -3.13 5.18 18.23
CA THR A 89 -4.26 4.31 18.60
C THR A 89 -5.44 4.42 17.63
N GLN A 90 -5.59 5.57 16.97
CA GLN A 90 -6.60 5.81 15.95
C GLN A 90 -6.10 6.85 14.93
N TRP A 91 -6.49 6.70 13.67
CA TRP A 91 -6.27 7.66 12.59
C TRP A 91 -7.56 8.41 12.22
N HIS A 92 -7.41 9.69 11.90
CA HIS A 92 -8.47 10.48 11.29
C HIS A 92 -8.36 10.46 9.77
N LEU A 93 -9.50 10.24 9.12
CA LEU A 93 -9.61 10.10 7.68
C LEU A 93 -10.32 11.31 7.09
N ALA A 94 -9.86 11.76 5.93
CA ALA A 94 -10.63 12.63 5.04
C ALA A 94 -10.85 11.93 3.69
N LEU A 95 -11.72 12.50 2.85
CA LEU A 95 -11.94 12.04 1.48
C LEU A 95 -11.24 12.99 0.52
N ALA A 96 -10.57 12.43 -0.48
CA ALA A 96 -10.04 13.21 -1.59
C ALA A 96 -11.20 13.79 -2.42
N GLU A 97 -10.99 14.98 -2.98
CA GLU A 97 -11.87 15.52 -4.01
C GLU A 97 -11.64 14.79 -5.33
N GLU A 98 -10.38 14.45 -5.62
CA GLU A 98 -9.97 13.70 -6.78
C GLU A 98 -10.53 12.28 -6.78
N ARG A 99 -10.61 11.72 -7.99
CA ARG A 99 -11.09 10.36 -8.24
C ARG A 99 -10.02 9.56 -8.96
N LEU A 100 -9.88 8.30 -8.58
CA LEU A 100 -9.02 7.35 -9.31
C LEU A 100 -9.73 6.84 -10.56
N GLU A 101 -8.97 6.58 -11.62
CA GLU A 101 -9.47 5.88 -12.80
C GLU A 101 -9.29 4.36 -12.57
N PRO A 102 -10.37 3.56 -12.41
CA PRO A 102 -10.27 2.17 -12.00
C PRO A 102 -9.41 1.29 -12.92
N HIS A 103 -9.28 1.67 -14.19
CA HIS A 103 -8.50 0.93 -15.19
C HIS A 103 -7.06 1.42 -15.34
N ASP A 104 -6.61 2.40 -14.54
CA ASP A 104 -5.22 2.84 -14.57
C ASP A 104 -4.29 1.70 -14.10
N PRO A 105 -3.42 1.16 -14.98
CA PRO A 105 -2.55 0.04 -14.65
C PRO A 105 -1.54 0.36 -13.53
N TRP A 106 -1.23 1.63 -13.28
CA TRP A 106 -0.30 2.07 -12.24
C TRP A 106 -0.85 1.84 -10.83
N LEU A 107 -2.18 1.87 -10.63
CA LEU A 107 -2.80 1.60 -9.32
C LEU A 107 -2.47 0.19 -8.82
N GLY A 108 -2.32 -0.77 -9.74
CA GLY A 108 -1.97 -2.15 -9.43
C GLY A 108 -0.49 -2.43 -9.19
N VAL A 109 0.38 -1.42 -9.17
CA VAL A 109 1.84 -1.59 -8.99
C VAL A 109 2.40 -0.55 -8.03
N LYS A 110 3.23 -0.99 -7.08
CA LYS A 110 3.83 -0.08 -6.09
C LYS A 110 5.08 0.57 -6.66
N THR A 111 4.93 1.74 -7.28
CA THR A 111 6.03 2.47 -7.96
C THR A 111 6.24 3.87 -7.40
N THR A 112 7.20 4.63 -7.95
CA THR A 112 7.34 6.08 -7.76
C THR A 112 6.39 6.92 -8.61
N GLN A 113 5.61 6.29 -9.51
CA GLN A 113 4.57 6.98 -10.28
C GLN A 113 3.34 7.21 -9.38
N ARG A 114 3.43 8.21 -8.50
CA ARG A 114 2.46 8.45 -7.42
C ARG A 114 2.10 9.92 -7.23
N ALA A 115 2.29 10.76 -8.25
CA ALA A 115 2.11 12.21 -8.15
C ALA A 115 0.77 12.62 -7.49
N LEU A 116 -0.34 11.96 -7.85
CA LEU A 116 -1.64 12.19 -7.23
C LEU A 116 -1.64 11.89 -5.72
N TYR A 117 -1.15 10.72 -5.32
CA TYR A 117 -1.09 10.32 -3.92
C TYR A 117 -0.14 11.22 -3.11
N ASP A 118 1.00 11.59 -3.69
CA ASP A 118 2.00 12.43 -3.04
C ASP A 118 1.47 13.87 -2.85
N SER A 119 0.76 14.41 -3.85
CA SER A 119 0.09 15.71 -3.76
C SER A 119 -1.01 15.71 -2.69
N ALA A 120 -1.91 14.72 -2.71
CA ALA A 120 -2.97 14.58 -1.71
C ALA A 120 -2.41 14.41 -0.29
N ARG A 121 -1.30 13.68 -0.16
CA ARG A 121 -0.64 13.48 1.14
C ARG A 121 0.08 14.73 1.65
N ALA A 122 0.68 15.52 0.75
CA ALA A 122 1.28 16.80 1.11
C ALA A 122 0.23 17.84 1.52
N ALA A 123 -0.99 17.73 0.98
CA ALA A 123 -2.11 18.62 1.26
C ALA A 123 -2.98 18.21 2.46
N LEU A 124 -2.55 17.22 3.26
CA LEU A 124 -3.33 16.76 4.42
C LEU A 124 -3.65 17.92 5.39
N PRO A 125 -4.93 18.15 5.72
CA PRO A 125 -5.30 19.14 6.72
C PRO A 125 -4.73 18.80 8.11
N PRO A 126 -4.49 19.79 8.97
CA PRO A 126 -4.13 19.54 10.37
C PRO A 126 -5.12 18.59 11.04
N GLY A 127 -4.60 17.56 11.70
CA GLY A 127 -5.42 16.56 12.40
C GLY A 127 -5.93 15.41 11.53
N ILE A 128 -5.69 15.42 10.21
CA ILE A 128 -5.96 14.27 9.33
C ILE A 128 -4.69 13.44 9.16
N ASP A 129 -4.82 12.12 9.32
CA ASP A 129 -3.71 11.17 9.20
C ASP A 129 -3.61 10.52 7.82
N GLU A 130 -4.76 10.37 7.15
CA GLU A 130 -4.88 9.72 5.85
C GLU A 130 -6.06 10.27 5.04
N VAL A 131 -5.89 10.30 3.73
CA VAL A 131 -6.95 10.65 2.77
C VAL A 131 -7.30 9.43 1.96
N LEU A 132 -8.60 9.14 1.85
CA LEU A 132 -9.16 8.04 1.07
C LEU A 132 -9.68 8.52 -0.28
N PHE A 133 -9.50 7.68 -1.30
CA PHE A 133 -10.00 7.94 -2.64
C PHE A 133 -11.22 7.08 -2.96
N LEU A 134 -12.14 7.70 -3.71
CA LEU A 134 -13.14 7.00 -4.51
C LEU A 134 -12.64 6.94 -5.96
N ASN A 135 -13.10 5.98 -6.75
CA ASN A 135 -12.88 5.99 -8.19
C ASN A 135 -13.98 6.78 -8.93
N THR A 136 -13.84 6.91 -10.25
CA THR A 136 -14.80 7.58 -11.13
C THR A 136 -16.20 6.95 -11.15
N ASP A 137 -16.32 5.67 -10.77
CA ASP A 137 -17.60 4.95 -10.60
C ASP A 137 -18.24 5.15 -9.21
N GLY A 138 -17.59 5.89 -8.31
CA GLY A 138 -18.05 6.12 -6.94
C GLY A 138 -17.76 4.97 -5.95
N LEU A 139 -16.89 4.02 -6.32
CA LEU A 139 -16.43 2.96 -5.43
C LEU A 139 -15.25 3.43 -4.58
N LEU A 140 -15.24 3.03 -3.32
CA LEU A 140 -14.13 3.20 -2.38
C LEU A 140 -12.93 2.40 -2.85
N CYS A 141 -11.75 3.00 -2.81
CA CYS A 141 -10.52 2.38 -3.30
C CYS A 141 -9.52 2.12 -2.17
N GLU A 142 -8.68 3.11 -1.89
CA GLU A 142 -7.59 3.02 -0.93
C GLU A 142 -7.21 4.42 -0.42
N GLY A 143 -6.31 4.49 0.56
CA GLY A 143 -5.71 5.72 1.02
C GLY A 143 -4.39 6.05 0.32
N THR A 144 -3.77 7.17 0.68
CA THR A 144 -2.48 7.57 0.08
C THR A 144 -1.37 6.54 0.30
N ILE A 145 -1.38 5.84 1.44
CA ILE A 145 -0.37 4.83 1.81
C ILE A 145 -0.97 3.57 2.46
N THR A 146 -2.29 3.37 2.39
CA THR A 146 -3.02 2.31 3.09
C THR A 146 -4.12 1.70 2.23
N ASN A 147 -4.50 0.44 2.50
CA ASN A 147 -5.79 -0.10 2.06
C ASN A 147 -6.86 0.11 3.14
N VAL A 148 -8.14 0.05 2.75
CA VAL A 148 -9.30 0.23 3.65
C VAL A 148 -9.91 -1.10 4.04
N PHE A 149 -10.38 -1.17 5.29
CA PHE A 149 -10.91 -2.35 5.93
C PHE A 149 -12.16 -1.98 6.75
N LEU A 150 -13.30 -2.55 6.40
CA LEU A 150 -14.58 -2.31 7.06
C LEU A 150 -15.03 -3.54 7.83
N THR A 151 -15.49 -3.35 9.06
CA THR A 151 -16.34 -4.33 9.76
C THR A 151 -17.76 -3.82 9.69
N MET A 152 -18.62 -4.55 9.00
CA MET A 152 -20.02 -4.19 8.78
C MET A 152 -20.87 -4.48 10.03
N PRO A 153 -22.09 -3.91 10.14
CA PRO A 153 -22.98 -4.15 11.29
C PRO A 153 -23.30 -5.63 11.54
N ASP A 154 -23.37 -6.44 10.49
CA ASP A 154 -23.58 -7.89 10.54
C ASP A 154 -22.33 -8.69 10.94
N GLY A 155 -21.19 -8.02 11.17
CA GLY A 155 -19.91 -8.63 11.50
C GLY A 155 -19.05 -9.02 10.31
N ALA A 156 -19.50 -8.80 9.06
CA ALA A 156 -18.70 -9.09 7.89
C ALA A 156 -17.44 -8.20 7.82
N HIS A 157 -16.30 -8.82 7.52
CA HIS A 157 -15.03 -8.13 7.29
C HIS A 157 -14.79 -7.93 5.79
N LEU A 158 -14.87 -6.70 5.33
CA LEU A 158 -14.81 -6.33 3.93
C LEU A 158 -13.64 -5.38 3.63
N THR A 159 -13.05 -5.52 2.45
CA THR A 159 -12.08 -4.56 1.90
C THR A 159 -12.48 -4.26 0.45
N PRO A 160 -12.20 -3.06 -0.09
CA PRO A 160 -12.56 -2.76 -1.46
C PRO A 160 -12.03 -3.77 -2.46
N ALA A 161 -12.86 -4.13 -3.43
CA ALA A 161 -12.50 -5.07 -4.49
C ALA A 161 -11.41 -4.51 -5.40
N ARG A 162 -10.53 -5.37 -5.93
CA ARG A 162 -9.45 -4.93 -6.82
C ARG A 162 -9.93 -4.16 -8.05
N ARG A 163 -11.15 -4.44 -8.54
CA ARG A 163 -11.75 -3.75 -9.69
C ARG A 163 -12.03 -2.26 -9.45
N ALA A 164 -12.09 -1.83 -8.19
CA ALA A 164 -12.24 -0.42 -7.86
C ALA A 164 -11.01 0.42 -8.28
N GLY A 165 -9.85 -0.21 -8.49
CA GLY A 165 -8.61 0.49 -8.83
C GLY A 165 -7.80 0.82 -7.58
N LEU A 166 -6.99 -0.15 -7.12
CA LEU A 166 -6.18 0.00 -5.91
C LEU A 166 -4.96 -0.91 -5.94
N LEU A 167 -3.99 -0.59 -5.08
CA LEU A 167 -2.82 -1.43 -4.87
C LEU A 167 -3.20 -2.71 -4.10
N PRO A 168 -2.87 -3.92 -4.61
CA PRO A 168 -2.98 -5.15 -3.83
C PRO A 168 -1.92 -5.16 -2.71
N GLY A 169 -2.23 -4.51 -1.58
CA GLY A 169 -1.34 -4.41 -0.44
C GLY A 169 -1.06 -5.78 0.20
N ILE A 170 0.13 -5.91 0.80
CA ILE A 170 0.53 -7.17 1.45
C ILE A 170 -0.34 -7.47 2.67
N LEU A 171 -0.58 -6.47 3.53
CA LEU A 171 -1.52 -6.63 4.66
C LEU A 171 -2.90 -7.06 4.15
N ARG A 172 -3.40 -6.42 3.08
CA ARG A 172 -4.68 -6.77 2.46
C ARG A 172 -4.69 -8.24 2.01
N GLY A 173 -3.66 -8.71 1.32
CA GLY A 173 -3.55 -10.12 0.92
C GLY A 173 -3.56 -11.08 2.11
N VAL A 174 -2.81 -10.78 3.17
CA VAL A 174 -2.80 -11.58 4.40
C VAL A 174 -4.19 -11.64 5.04
N LEU A 175 -4.92 -10.53 5.09
CA LEU A 175 -6.26 -10.49 5.69
C LEU A 175 -7.29 -11.24 4.84
N LEU A 176 -7.18 -11.17 3.51
CA LEU A 176 -8.04 -11.95 2.61
C LEU A 176 -7.85 -13.46 2.83
N GLU A 177 -6.61 -13.93 3.02
CA GLU A 177 -6.32 -15.32 3.39
C GLU A 177 -6.91 -15.71 4.76
N GLN A 178 -7.17 -14.73 5.63
CA GLN A 178 -7.76 -14.92 6.96
C GLN A 178 -9.30 -14.76 6.97
N GLY A 179 -9.93 -14.75 5.80
CA GLY A 179 -11.40 -14.73 5.67
C GLY A 179 -12.02 -13.35 5.48
N TRP A 180 -11.21 -12.29 5.32
CA TRP A 180 -11.72 -11.03 4.79
C TRP A 180 -12.19 -11.23 3.35
N ARG A 181 -13.20 -10.46 2.93
CA ARG A 181 -13.77 -10.57 1.58
C ARG A 181 -13.66 -9.26 0.82
N GLU A 182 -13.49 -9.38 -0.48
CA GLU A 182 -13.59 -8.26 -1.40
C GLU A 182 -15.05 -7.91 -1.66
N ALA A 183 -15.37 -6.61 -1.73
CA ALA A 183 -16.68 -6.11 -2.12
C ALA A 183 -16.54 -4.77 -2.86
N ASP A 184 -17.53 -4.45 -3.70
CA ASP A 184 -17.69 -3.07 -4.18
C ASP A 184 -18.27 -2.26 -3.04
N LEU A 185 -17.37 -1.53 -2.38
CA LEU A 185 -17.72 -0.68 -1.25
C LEU A 185 -17.86 0.74 -1.74
N THR A 186 -18.81 1.47 -1.17
CA THR A 186 -19.09 2.87 -1.47
C THR A 186 -18.82 3.74 -0.25
N LEU A 187 -19.00 5.05 -0.40
CA LEU A 187 -19.01 5.97 0.74
C LEU A 187 -20.15 5.67 1.72
N ALA A 188 -21.29 5.14 1.25
CA ALA A 188 -22.38 4.75 2.13
C ALA A 188 -21.96 3.59 3.03
N ASP A 189 -21.28 2.57 2.48
CA ASP A 189 -20.76 1.45 3.25
C ASP A 189 -19.72 1.88 4.28
N LEU A 190 -18.81 2.79 3.90
CA LEU A 190 -17.83 3.37 4.81
C LEU A 190 -18.50 4.04 6.01
N ARG A 191 -19.59 4.79 5.78
CA ARG A 191 -20.36 5.48 6.84
C ARG A 191 -21.21 4.53 7.68
N ALA A 192 -21.72 3.46 7.07
CA ALA A 192 -22.55 2.46 7.74
C ALA A 192 -21.73 1.40 8.50
N ALA A 193 -20.42 1.30 8.24
CA ALA A 193 -19.55 0.34 8.90
C ALA A 193 -19.57 0.52 10.42
N ARG A 194 -19.67 -0.61 11.14
CA ARG A 194 -19.55 -0.65 12.61
C ARG A 194 -18.15 -0.24 13.06
N ALA A 195 -17.13 -0.60 12.30
CA ALA A 195 -15.76 -0.18 12.54
C ALA A 195 -15.02 0.02 11.22
N VAL A 196 -14.19 1.06 11.17
CA VAL A 196 -13.30 1.36 10.05
C VAL A 196 -11.87 1.19 10.50
N ALA A 197 -11.06 0.56 9.67
CA ALA A 197 -9.62 0.52 9.81
C ALA A 197 -8.96 0.81 8.46
N VAL A 198 -7.75 1.34 8.53
CA VAL A 198 -6.84 1.45 7.38
C VAL A 198 -5.54 0.73 7.73
N GLY A 199 -4.78 0.31 6.74
CA GLY A 199 -3.53 -0.36 7.06
C GLY A 199 -2.60 -0.65 5.90
N ASN A 200 -1.37 -1.01 6.24
CA ASN A 200 -0.36 -1.45 5.29
C ASN A 200 0.63 -2.43 5.95
N ALA A 201 1.59 -2.92 5.16
CA ALA A 201 2.57 -3.90 5.63
C ALA A 201 3.46 -3.41 6.80
N LEU A 202 3.77 -2.11 6.79
CA LEU A 202 4.62 -1.47 7.79
C LEU A 202 3.93 -1.38 9.15
N ARG A 203 2.66 -0.95 9.17
CA ARG A 203 1.95 -0.56 10.39
C ARG A 203 0.91 -1.57 10.87
N GLY A 204 0.51 -2.53 10.03
CA GLY A 204 -0.64 -3.38 10.32
C GLY A 204 -1.96 -2.61 10.19
N LEU A 205 -3.02 -3.13 10.83
CA LEU A 205 -4.32 -2.47 10.91
C LEU A 205 -4.26 -1.32 11.93
N ILE A 206 -4.86 -0.20 11.55
CA ILE A 206 -4.96 1.01 12.36
C ILE A 206 -6.45 1.35 12.43
N PRO A 207 -7.06 1.35 13.63
CA PRO A 207 -8.43 1.85 13.80
C PRO A 207 -8.53 3.27 13.25
N ALA A 208 -9.63 3.58 12.58
CA ALA A 208 -9.79 4.85 11.92
C ALA A 208 -11.21 5.38 12.03
N ARG A 209 -11.37 6.69 11.88
CA ARG A 209 -12.68 7.37 11.80
C ARG A 209 -12.65 8.42 10.72
N LEU A 210 -13.76 8.55 10.00
CA LEU A 210 -13.96 9.69 9.12
C LEU A 210 -14.11 10.94 9.99
N ALA A 211 -13.34 12.00 9.65
CA ALA A 211 -13.38 13.28 10.34
C ALA A 211 -14.65 14.07 10.02
#